data_AF-A0A1X1AUL0-F1
#
_entry.id   AF-A0A1X1AUL0-F1
#
_cell.length_a   1.000
_cell.length_b   1.000
_cell.length_c   1.000
_cell.angle_alpha   90.00
_cell.angle_beta   90.00
_cell.angle_gamma   90.00
#
_symmetry.space_group_name_H-M   'P 1'
#
loop_
_entity.id
_entity.type
_entity.pdbx_description
1 polymer ?
#
loop_
_entity_poly.entity_id
_entity_poly.type
_entity_poly.pdbx_seq_one_letter_code
_entity_poly.pdbx_strand_id
1 'polypeptide(L)'
;MYGQIMVASFTELARADGGGLVAATPGPDLAAAGYDETEFAVRGEARSFEVAPPESGDPVTVTGVADFCTRALVRQPAESARCSGNVVVEWLNVSSGSDAGAGYTYLAEELVRNGDIWVGISAQYIGVAGGQGTVGAAGSTPAPGLIGQQRYQELSHPGDMFCYDIFTQVAGALGGSQGPLEHVDITCLLAIGESQSALALTTYVNCVSQLDNIFDGFLIHSRAAAGLPLHTPERAIDLLPVFRQPATPIRDDLTVPVFVVQTETDILGDFRYHDARQKDGPLFRLWEIAGNAHADRYLVGPFEEFLGCSGPVNRGQQRFVLRAALRALTRWVRTGEGPAPAERLLTTNPTEGEIRFETDDVGNVCGGVRTPCVDVPVAVLSGLGRQDESRICRLFGRTDRIEPAVLAQRYRDVDDYLRRYTAATDAAIAAGVVLESDRDELLADAEPDALT
;
A
#
# COMPACT_ATOMS: atom_id res chain seq x y z
N MET A 1 6.59 15.59 27.84
CA MET A 1 7.58 16.43 27.12
C MET A 1 8.77 15.55 26.77
N TYR A 2 8.60 14.60 25.84
CA TYR A 2 9.68 13.74 25.35
C TYR A 2 10.26 14.38 24.09
N GLY A 3 10.98 15.49 24.26
CA GLY A 3 11.72 16.14 23.18
C GLY A 3 13.11 15.51 23.04
N GLN A 4 13.19 14.22 22.75
CA GLN A 4 14.46 13.62 22.34
C GLN A 4 14.65 13.89 20.85
N ILE A 5 15.82 14.43 20.51
CA ILE A 5 16.28 14.58 19.12
C ILE A 5 16.20 13.20 18.49
N MET A 6 15.59 13.08 17.32
CA MET A 6 15.60 11.85 16.53
C MET A 6 17.05 11.55 16.14
N VAL A 7 17.66 10.52 16.74
CA VAL A 7 19.09 10.20 16.59
C VAL A 7 19.27 9.04 15.63
N ALA A 8 18.81 9.19 14.39
CA ALA A 8 19.15 8.27 13.30
C ALA A 8 20.27 8.86 12.44
N SER A 9 21.31 8.08 12.19
CA SER A 9 22.44 8.46 11.35
C SER A 9 22.46 7.64 10.07
N PHE A 10 22.68 8.30 8.94
CA PHE A 10 22.69 7.70 7.61
C PHE A 10 24.12 7.49 7.13
N THR A 11 24.40 6.31 6.59
CA THR A 11 25.65 6.00 5.89
C THR A 11 25.29 5.42 4.54
N GLU A 12 25.68 6.11 3.46
CA GLU A 12 25.45 5.63 2.10
C GLU A 12 26.12 4.26 1.89
N LEU A 13 25.37 3.32 1.33
CA LEU A 13 25.87 2.00 0.96
C LEU A 13 26.35 2.05 -0.48
N ALA A 14 27.55 1.50 -0.72
CA ALA A 14 28.14 1.47 -2.05
C ALA A 14 27.19 0.81 -3.07
N ARG A 15 26.97 1.47 -4.22
CA ARG A 15 26.20 0.91 -5.33
C ARG A 15 26.79 -0.45 -5.75
N ALA A 16 25.94 -1.46 -5.87
CA ALA A 16 26.32 -2.78 -6.33
C ALA A 16 25.35 -3.27 -7.40
N ASP A 17 25.86 -4.03 -8.37
CA ASP A 17 25.03 -4.75 -9.33
C ASP A 17 24.16 -5.76 -8.57
N GLY A 18 22.83 -5.60 -8.63
CA GLY A 18 21.88 -6.56 -8.05
C GLY A 18 21.47 -6.34 -6.59
N GLY A 19 21.59 -5.12 -6.04
CA GLY A 19 21.20 -4.80 -4.66
C GLY A 19 20.01 -3.83 -4.53
N GLY A 20 18.87 -4.12 -5.19
CA GLY A 20 17.66 -3.28 -5.15
C GLY A 20 16.47 -3.94 -4.44
N LEU A 21 15.34 -3.22 -4.36
CA LEU A 21 14.07 -3.78 -3.91
C LEU A 21 13.56 -4.84 -4.87
N VAL A 22 12.98 -5.92 -4.31
CA VAL A 22 12.29 -6.94 -5.11
C VAL A 22 11.03 -6.31 -5.70
N ALA A 23 10.96 -6.23 -7.03
CA ALA A 23 9.79 -5.81 -7.78
C ALA A 23 9.56 -6.77 -8.94
N ALA A 24 8.32 -7.24 -9.09
CA ALA A 24 7.94 -8.13 -10.18
C ALA A 24 7.64 -7.35 -11.47
N THR A 25 7.06 -6.16 -11.32
CA THR A 25 6.82 -5.21 -12.40
C THR A 25 7.93 -4.16 -12.44
N PRO A 26 8.56 -3.94 -13.61
CA PRO A 26 9.52 -2.85 -13.76
C PRO A 26 8.86 -1.50 -13.48
N GLY A 27 9.53 -0.67 -12.69
CA GLY A 27 9.15 0.74 -12.53
C GLY A 27 9.60 1.60 -13.71
N PRO A 28 9.33 2.91 -13.67
CA PRO A 28 9.84 3.86 -14.65
C PRO A 28 11.38 3.85 -14.67
N ASP A 29 11.96 4.16 -15.83
CA ASP A 29 13.41 4.36 -15.98
C ASP A 29 13.81 5.63 -15.23
N LEU A 30 14.35 5.45 -14.01
CA LEU A 30 14.75 6.55 -13.14
C LEU A 30 15.80 7.45 -13.78
N ALA A 31 16.82 6.86 -14.41
CA ALA A 31 17.89 7.64 -15.03
C ALA A 31 17.35 8.48 -16.19
N ALA A 32 16.50 7.90 -17.04
CA ALA A 32 15.84 8.62 -18.13
C ALA A 32 14.90 9.72 -17.61
N ALA A 33 14.27 9.52 -16.45
CA ALA A 33 13.44 10.51 -15.77
C ALA A 33 14.25 11.57 -14.99
N GLY A 34 15.58 11.45 -14.93
CA GLY A 34 16.47 12.32 -14.15
C GLY A 34 16.29 12.16 -12.64
N TYR A 35 16.10 10.93 -12.19
CA TYR A 35 16.04 10.50 -10.80
C TYR A 35 17.27 9.68 -10.42
N ASP A 36 17.68 9.84 -9.16
CA ASP A 36 18.70 9.01 -8.52
C ASP A 36 18.07 8.06 -7.50
N GLU A 37 18.69 6.89 -7.37
CA GLU A 37 18.44 5.94 -6.30
C GLU A 37 19.71 5.77 -5.45
N THR A 38 19.56 5.92 -4.13
CA THR A 38 20.63 5.77 -3.14
C THR A 38 20.13 4.95 -1.97
N GLU A 39 20.94 3.99 -1.52
CA GLU A 39 20.65 3.22 -0.31
C GLU A 39 21.50 3.69 0.86
N PHE A 40 20.93 3.62 2.06
CA PHE A 40 21.62 3.97 3.30
C PHE A 40 21.47 2.86 4.33
N ALA A 41 22.55 2.56 5.04
CA ALA A 41 22.45 1.97 6.36
C ALA A 41 22.08 3.08 7.35
N VAL A 42 21.08 2.81 8.19
CA VAL A 42 20.57 3.76 9.18
C VAL A 42 20.73 3.18 10.57
N ARG A 43 21.43 3.90 11.44
CA ARG A 43 21.74 3.47 12.81
C ARG A 43 21.11 4.41 13.84
N GLY A 44 20.57 3.84 14.92
CA GLY A 44 19.99 4.59 16.04
C GLY A 44 19.63 3.66 17.21
N GLU A 45 18.93 4.20 18.21
CA GLU A 45 18.39 3.45 19.35
C GLU A 45 16.87 3.58 19.36
N ALA A 46 16.15 2.49 19.10
CA ALA A 46 14.70 2.47 18.98
C ALA A 46 14.02 2.12 20.31
N ARG A 47 12.84 2.70 20.54
CA ARG A 47 11.94 2.41 21.64
C ARG A 47 10.94 1.32 21.27
N SER A 48 10.54 0.51 22.25
CA SER A 48 9.38 -0.37 22.15
C SER A 48 8.22 0.16 22.98
N PHE A 49 7.00 -0.20 22.60
CA PHE A 49 5.78 0.34 23.20
C PHE A 49 4.85 -0.77 23.71
N GLU A 50 4.04 -0.42 24.70
CA GLU A 50 2.85 -1.15 25.10
C GLU A 50 1.66 -0.20 25.22
N VAL A 51 0.43 -0.72 25.14
CA VAL A 51 -0.78 0.08 25.32
C VAL A 51 -0.75 0.68 26.72
N ALA A 52 -0.92 2.00 26.81
CA ALA A 52 -0.90 2.66 28.11
C ALA A 52 -2.20 2.39 28.88
N PRO A 53 -2.15 2.44 30.23
CA PRO A 53 -3.37 2.46 31.04
C PRO A 53 -4.24 3.68 30.67
N PRO A 54 -5.58 3.57 30.67
CA PRO A 54 -6.50 4.66 30.29
C PRO A 54 -6.27 5.98 31.04
N GLU A 55 -5.78 5.92 32.27
CA GLU A 55 -5.49 7.06 33.13
C GLU A 55 -4.23 7.86 32.76
N SER A 56 -3.40 7.36 31.84
CA SER A 56 -2.09 7.97 31.50
C SER A 56 -2.19 9.24 30.64
N GLY A 57 -3.28 9.40 29.88
CA GLY A 57 -3.46 10.49 28.92
C GLY A 57 -2.72 10.30 27.58
N ASP A 58 -1.76 9.39 27.52
CA ASP A 58 -1.04 8.99 26.30
C ASP A 58 -1.57 7.63 25.80
N PRO A 59 -1.50 7.33 24.49
CA PRO A 59 -1.97 6.05 23.96
C PRO A 59 -1.03 4.87 24.29
N VAL A 60 0.25 5.14 24.55
CA VAL A 60 1.29 4.12 24.78
C VAL A 60 2.30 4.50 25.85
N THR A 61 2.92 3.49 26.46
CA THR A 61 4.07 3.62 27.36
C THR A 61 5.30 2.99 26.72
N VAL A 62 6.47 3.60 26.92
CA VAL A 62 7.76 3.04 26.49
C VAL A 62 8.18 1.90 27.43
N THR A 63 8.51 0.73 26.87
CA THR A 63 8.84 -0.49 27.62
C THR A 63 10.29 -0.90 27.55
N GLY A 64 11.02 -0.40 26.58
CA GLY A 64 12.40 -0.81 26.32
C GLY A 64 13.05 0.04 25.26
N VAL A 65 14.37 -0.08 25.17
CA VAL A 65 15.22 0.55 24.15
C VAL A 65 16.20 -0.48 23.61
N ALA A 66 16.54 -0.38 22.33
CA ALA A 66 17.55 -1.22 21.70
C ALA A 66 18.19 -0.54 20.49
N ASP A 67 19.48 -0.75 20.31
CA ASP A 67 20.19 -0.32 19.11
C ASP A 67 19.65 -1.05 17.87
N PHE A 68 19.57 -0.32 16.76
CA PHE A 68 19.25 -0.87 15.45
C PHE A 68 20.22 -0.39 14.38
N CYS A 69 20.36 -1.20 13.33
CA CYS A 69 20.98 -0.86 12.06
C CYS A 69 20.10 -1.42 10.95
N THR A 70 19.39 -0.56 10.22
CA THR A 70 18.46 -0.96 9.16
C THR A 70 18.82 -0.30 7.82
N ARG A 71 17.98 -0.48 6.79
CA ARG A 71 18.14 0.14 5.48
C ARG A 71 17.04 1.17 5.20
N ALA A 72 17.43 2.26 4.55
CA ALA A 72 16.53 3.16 3.84
C ALA A 72 16.93 3.26 2.36
N LEU A 73 15.96 3.25 1.45
CA LEU A 73 16.16 3.45 0.01
C LEU A 73 15.52 4.77 -0.40
N VAL A 74 16.29 5.71 -0.94
CA VAL A 74 15.80 7.02 -1.37
C VAL A 74 15.80 7.09 -2.89
N ARG A 75 14.64 7.41 -3.48
CA ARG A 75 14.45 7.75 -4.89
C ARG A 75 14.02 9.20 -4.99
N GLN A 76 14.84 10.04 -5.64
CA GLN A 76 14.58 11.49 -5.72
C GLN A 76 15.04 12.07 -7.06
N PRO A 77 14.51 13.23 -7.48
CA PRO A 77 15.09 13.96 -8.61
C PRO A 77 16.58 14.24 -8.39
N ALA A 78 17.40 14.04 -9.42
CA ALA A 78 18.84 14.31 -9.38
C ALA A 78 19.16 15.81 -9.19
N GLU A 79 18.25 16.68 -9.62
CA GLU A 79 18.34 18.13 -9.45
C GLU A 79 17.33 18.58 -8.40
N SER A 80 17.81 19.18 -7.30
CA SER A 80 16.96 19.63 -6.19
C SER A 80 15.85 20.61 -6.59
N ALA A 81 16.06 21.39 -7.65
CA ALA A 81 15.06 22.31 -8.20
C ALA A 81 13.82 21.60 -8.80
N ARG A 82 13.91 20.29 -9.06
CA ARG A 82 12.80 19.46 -9.53
C ARG A 82 12.02 18.79 -8.39
N CYS A 83 12.52 18.86 -7.16
CA CYS A 83 11.83 18.30 -6.00
C CYS A 83 10.53 19.08 -5.74
N SER A 84 9.42 18.36 -5.62
CA SER A 84 8.09 18.93 -5.36
C SER A 84 7.89 19.42 -3.91
N GLY A 85 8.83 19.06 -3.03
CA GLY A 85 8.72 19.19 -1.58
C GLY A 85 7.88 18.09 -0.92
N ASN A 86 7.33 17.13 -1.68
CA ASN A 86 6.67 15.95 -1.10
C ASN A 86 7.67 14.81 -0.91
N VAL A 87 7.60 14.19 0.26
CA VAL A 87 8.34 12.99 0.60
C VAL A 87 7.34 11.91 0.99
N VAL A 88 7.33 10.80 0.26
CA VAL A 88 6.43 9.66 0.45
C VAL A 88 7.25 8.52 1.04
N VAL A 89 7.05 8.27 2.34
CA VAL A 89 7.77 7.26 3.10
C VAL A 89 6.97 5.97 3.14
N GLU A 90 7.47 4.94 2.47
CA GLU A 90 6.85 3.63 2.46
C GLU A 90 7.43 2.74 3.56
N TRP A 91 6.55 2.21 4.39
CA TRP A 91 6.86 1.07 5.24
C TRP A 91 6.96 -0.16 4.34
N LEU A 92 8.18 -0.65 4.10
CA LEU A 92 8.39 -1.78 3.18
C LEU A 92 7.70 -3.04 3.69
N ASN A 93 6.97 -3.70 2.78
CA ASN A 93 6.18 -4.87 3.12
C ASN A 93 7.06 -6.11 3.17
N VAL A 94 6.88 -6.95 4.20
CA VAL A 94 7.68 -8.17 4.42
C VAL A 94 6.86 -9.47 4.32
N SER A 95 5.62 -9.40 3.83
CA SER A 95 4.70 -10.55 3.80
C SER A 95 5.20 -11.71 2.95
N SER A 96 6.01 -11.44 1.93
CA SER A 96 6.69 -12.44 1.08
C SER A 96 7.93 -13.07 1.74
N GLY A 97 8.34 -12.56 2.90
CA GLY A 97 9.60 -12.92 3.57
C GLY A 97 10.76 -11.98 3.22
N SER A 98 10.55 -10.96 2.39
CA SER A 98 11.56 -9.98 2.02
C SER A 98 10.92 -8.62 1.80
N ASP A 99 11.71 -7.55 1.91
CA ASP A 99 11.22 -6.19 1.64
C ASP A 99 10.70 -6.06 0.20
N ALA A 100 9.48 -5.54 0.09
CA ALA A 100 8.84 -5.18 -1.17
C ALA A 100 8.23 -3.77 -1.08
N GLY A 101 8.41 -2.99 -2.15
CA GLY A 101 7.78 -1.68 -2.33
C GLY A 101 6.48 -1.80 -3.13
N ALA A 102 5.45 -2.40 -2.54
CA ALA A 102 4.15 -2.58 -3.20
C ALA A 102 3.48 -1.23 -3.49
N GLY A 103 3.53 -0.29 -2.55
CA GLY A 103 3.07 1.09 -2.73
C GLY A 103 3.82 1.78 -3.86
N TYR A 104 5.16 1.71 -3.87
CA TYR A 104 5.96 2.23 -4.98
C TYR A 104 5.54 1.64 -6.32
N THR A 105 5.29 0.32 -6.41
CA THR A 105 4.92 -0.33 -7.66
C THR A 105 3.68 0.34 -8.28
N TYR A 106 2.64 0.60 -7.48
CA TYR A 106 1.43 1.29 -7.94
C TYR A 106 1.63 2.79 -8.21
N LEU A 107 2.49 3.47 -7.43
CA LEU A 107 2.59 4.92 -7.39
C LEU A 107 3.76 5.51 -8.19
N ALA A 108 4.72 4.70 -8.64
CA ALA A 108 6.00 5.16 -9.19
C ALA A 108 5.87 6.19 -10.31
N GLU A 109 4.98 5.94 -11.27
CA GLU A 109 4.74 6.86 -12.40
C GLU A 109 4.27 8.23 -11.92
N GLU A 110 3.38 8.28 -10.93
CA GLU A 110 2.86 9.54 -10.39
C GLU A 110 3.92 10.26 -9.55
N LEU A 111 4.68 9.53 -8.74
CA LEU A 111 5.79 10.07 -7.94
C LEU A 111 6.83 10.74 -8.84
N VAL A 112 7.26 10.02 -9.89
CA VAL A 112 8.27 10.49 -10.85
C VAL A 112 7.74 11.66 -11.68
N ARG A 113 6.49 11.58 -12.15
CA ARG A 113 5.83 12.66 -12.90
C ARG A 113 5.75 13.95 -12.10
N ASN A 114 5.51 13.88 -10.80
CA ASN A 114 5.32 15.06 -9.95
C ASN A 114 6.62 15.64 -9.37
N GLY A 115 7.76 14.94 -9.48
CA GLY A 115 8.98 15.36 -8.80
C GLY A 115 8.98 14.99 -7.31
N ASP A 116 8.16 14.03 -6.89
CA ASP A 116 8.08 13.58 -5.50
C ASP A 116 9.28 12.70 -5.17
N ILE A 117 9.68 12.74 -3.90
CA ILE A 117 10.71 11.88 -3.33
C ILE A 117 10.03 10.68 -2.70
N TRP A 118 10.54 9.48 -2.95
CA TRP A 118 10.07 8.27 -2.30
C TRP A 118 11.18 7.68 -1.43
N VAL A 119 10.80 7.22 -0.24
CA VAL A 119 11.72 6.60 0.73
C VAL A 119 11.14 5.28 1.22
N GLY A 120 11.76 4.16 0.88
CA GLY A 120 11.41 2.84 1.44
C GLY A 120 12.21 2.54 2.70
N ILE A 121 11.55 2.23 3.81
CA ILE A 121 12.19 1.90 5.08
C ILE A 121 12.01 0.42 5.39
N SER A 122 13.11 -0.29 5.64
CA SER A 122 13.15 -1.67 6.12
C SER A 122 12.80 -1.70 7.62
N ALA A 123 11.55 -1.42 7.97
CA ALA A 123 11.13 -1.21 9.35
C ALA A 123 10.94 -2.49 10.16
N GLN A 124 10.76 -3.64 9.50
CA GLN A 124 10.48 -4.92 10.15
C GLN A 124 11.67 -5.89 10.09
N TYR A 125 11.75 -6.74 11.11
CA TYR A 125 12.80 -7.72 11.34
C TYR A 125 13.03 -8.65 10.15
N ILE A 126 11.95 -9.16 9.54
CA ILE A 126 12.04 -10.12 8.42
C ILE A 126 12.76 -9.51 7.22
N GLY A 127 12.56 -8.23 6.92
CA GLY A 127 13.23 -7.54 5.83
C GLY A 127 14.76 -7.55 6.00
N VAL A 128 15.22 -7.30 7.23
CA VAL A 128 16.65 -7.22 7.56
C VAL A 128 17.25 -8.61 7.79
N ALA A 129 16.71 -9.36 8.75
CA ALA A 129 17.31 -10.58 9.27
C ALA A 129 16.87 -11.86 8.52
N GLY A 130 15.83 -11.76 7.69
CA GLY A 130 15.25 -12.91 7.00
C GLY A 130 14.27 -13.68 7.88
N GLY A 131 13.57 -14.62 7.26
CA GLY A 131 12.53 -15.39 7.93
C GLY A 131 11.56 -16.06 6.97
N GLN A 132 10.53 -16.67 7.55
CA GLN A 132 9.39 -17.20 6.81
C GLN A 132 8.42 -16.07 6.48
N GLY A 133 8.13 -15.88 5.19
CA GLY A 133 7.01 -15.06 4.77
C GLY A 133 5.66 -15.73 5.12
N THR A 134 4.61 -14.92 5.24
CA THR A 134 3.22 -15.40 5.42
C THR A 134 2.52 -15.63 4.08
N VAL A 135 3.03 -15.00 3.01
CA VAL A 135 2.54 -15.13 1.64
C VAL A 135 3.68 -15.72 0.80
N GLY A 136 3.42 -16.83 0.12
CA GLY A 136 4.43 -17.48 -0.72
C GLY A 136 3.90 -18.77 -1.34
N ALA A 137 4.60 -19.27 -2.36
CA ALA A 137 4.31 -20.58 -2.93
C ALA A 137 4.50 -21.67 -1.86
N ALA A 138 3.64 -22.70 -1.88
CA ALA A 138 3.74 -23.80 -0.94
C ALA A 138 5.14 -24.45 -1.00
N GLY A 139 5.81 -24.55 0.14
CA GLY A 139 7.17 -25.11 0.24
C GLY A 139 8.31 -24.10 0.05
N SER A 140 8.02 -22.78 0.04
CA SER A 140 9.06 -21.74 0.00
C SER A 140 10.01 -21.83 1.20
N THR A 141 11.32 -21.79 0.94
CA THR A 141 12.35 -21.74 1.97
C THR A 141 12.40 -20.36 2.64
N PRO A 142 12.89 -20.25 3.90
CA PRO A 142 13.05 -18.94 4.54
C PRO A 142 13.95 -18.05 3.69
N ALA A 143 13.51 -16.81 3.49
CA ALA A 143 14.34 -15.82 2.84
C ALA A 143 15.52 -15.47 3.76
N PRO A 144 16.72 -15.25 3.20
CA PRO A 144 17.91 -14.95 4.00
C PRO A 144 17.94 -13.51 4.54
N GLY A 145 16.95 -12.68 4.18
CA GLY A 145 16.92 -11.25 4.50
C GLY A 145 18.02 -10.47 3.81
N LEU A 146 18.11 -9.17 4.10
CA LEU A 146 19.21 -8.33 3.66
C LEU A 146 20.56 -8.88 4.15
N ILE A 147 20.68 -9.26 5.42
CA ILE A 147 21.96 -9.74 6.01
C ILE A 147 22.54 -10.99 5.34
N GLY A 148 21.73 -11.71 4.55
CA GLY A 148 22.18 -12.81 3.69
C GLY A 148 23.16 -12.38 2.59
N GLN A 149 23.22 -11.09 2.26
CA GLN A 149 24.15 -10.54 1.29
C GLN A 149 25.30 -9.82 2.00
N GLN A 150 26.53 -9.99 1.50
CA GLN A 150 27.73 -9.43 2.12
C GLN A 150 27.64 -7.91 2.36
N ARG A 151 27.00 -7.19 1.44
CA ARG A 151 26.78 -5.74 1.51
C ARG A 151 26.03 -5.27 2.76
N TYR A 152 25.17 -6.12 3.33
CA TYR A 152 24.27 -5.75 4.43
C TYR A 152 24.63 -6.47 5.74
N GLN A 153 25.80 -7.10 5.85
CA GLN A 153 26.19 -7.88 7.04
C GLN A 153 26.25 -7.07 8.34
N GLU A 154 26.37 -5.74 8.24
CA GLU A 154 26.36 -4.86 9.40
C GLU A 154 24.96 -4.43 9.88
N LEU A 155 23.91 -4.80 9.14
CA LEU A 155 22.54 -4.55 9.57
C LEU A 155 22.18 -5.46 10.75
N SER A 156 21.40 -4.93 11.68
CA SER A 156 20.97 -5.61 12.90
C SER A 156 19.63 -5.04 13.36
N HIS A 157 18.60 -5.88 13.36
CA HIS A 157 17.25 -5.47 13.76
C HIS A 157 16.89 -6.08 15.13
N PRO A 158 16.51 -5.28 16.14
CA PRO A 158 16.29 -5.79 17.51
C PRO A 158 14.99 -6.59 17.66
N GLY A 159 14.05 -6.44 16.74
CA GLY A 159 12.79 -7.18 16.68
C GLY A 159 11.61 -6.26 16.34
N ASP A 160 10.49 -6.82 15.91
CA ASP A 160 9.33 -6.05 15.44
C ASP A 160 8.66 -5.22 16.55
N MET A 161 8.88 -5.50 17.84
CA MET A 161 8.42 -4.60 18.91
C MET A 161 9.06 -3.19 18.85
N PHE A 162 10.14 -3.01 18.08
CA PHE A 162 10.83 -1.73 17.84
C PHE A 162 10.50 -1.12 16.46
N CYS A 163 9.77 -1.81 15.59
CA CYS A 163 9.58 -1.39 14.19
C CYS A 163 8.93 -0.02 14.03
N TYR A 164 7.98 0.31 14.92
CA TYR A 164 7.28 1.59 14.89
C TYR A 164 8.20 2.77 15.16
N ASP A 165 9.11 2.64 16.13
CA ASP A 165 10.05 3.72 16.44
C ASP A 165 11.20 3.78 15.44
N ILE A 166 11.64 2.63 14.89
CA ILE A 166 12.57 2.60 13.75
C ILE A 166 11.99 3.39 12.58
N PHE A 167 10.73 3.14 12.23
CA PHE A 167 10.04 3.87 11.16
C PHE A 167 9.96 5.37 11.46
N THR A 168 9.57 5.76 12.68
CA THR A 168 9.53 7.18 13.09
C THR A 168 10.92 7.82 13.01
N GLN A 169 11.95 7.19 13.58
CA GLN A 169 13.30 7.76 13.68
C GLN A 169 13.96 7.95 12.32
N VAL A 170 13.85 6.94 11.45
CA VAL A 170 14.39 7.01 10.10
C VAL A 170 13.68 8.12 9.32
N ALA A 171 12.34 8.18 9.35
CA ALA A 171 11.57 9.20 8.64
C ALA A 171 11.83 10.62 9.17
N GLY A 172 11.83 10.80 10.49
CA GLY A 172 12.04 12.11 11.13
C GLY A 172 13.45 12.66 10.95
N ALA A 173 14.44 11.81 10.64
CA ALA A 173 15.82 12.23 10.42
C ALA A 173 16.15 12.55 8.95
N LEU A 174 15.21 12.34 8.00
CA LEU A 174 15.48 12.51 6.56
C LEU A 174 15.97 13.91 6.18
N GLY A 175 15.28 14.95 6.66
CA GLY A 175 15.62 16.36 6.41
C GLY A 175 16.53 16.99 7.46
N GLY A 176 16.99 16.21 8.44
CA GLY A 176 17.89 16.71 9.49
C GLY A 176 19.30 17.00 8.98
N SER A 177 20.14 17.62 9.82
CA SER A 177 21.57 17.77 9.54
C SER A 177 22.21 16.40 9.27
N GLN A 178 22.90 16.25 8.14
CA GLN A 178 23.45 14.97 7.64
C GLN A 178 22.40 13.92 7.23
N GLY A 179 21.12 14.30 7.17
CA GLY A 179 20.07 13.48 6.59
C GLY A 179 20.18 13.47 5.06
N PRO A 180 19.69 12.41 4.37
CA PRO A 180 19.76 12.29 2.92
C PRO A 180 19.04 13.42 2.17
N LEU A 181 18.10 14.09 2.83
CA LEU A 181 17.27 15.18 2.29
C LEU A 181 17.57 16.53 2.96
N GLU A 182 18.74 16.73 3.59
CA GLU A 182 19.14 18.02 4.21
C GLU A 182 19.02 19.21 3.24
N HIS A 183 19.16 18.95 1.93
CA HIS A 183 19.11 19.93 0.86
C HIS A 183 17.71 20.19 0.29
N VAL A 184 16.68 19.53 0.84
CA VAL A 184 15.29 19.61 0.36
C VAL A 184 14.43 20.34 1.39
N ASP A 185 13.61 21.29 0.92
CA ASP A 185 12.54 21.88 1.72
C ASP A 185 11.34 20.92 1.72
N ILE A 186 11.23 20.10 2.77
CA ILE A 186 10.14 19.13 2.91
C ILE A 186 8.89 19.87 3.37
N THR A 187 7.90 19.97 2.47
CA THR A 187 6.62 20.67 2.71
C THR A 187 5.46 19.71 2.98
N CYS A 188 5.66 18.41 2.75
CA CYS A 188 4.68 17.35 2.97
C CYS A 188 5.41 16.01 3.17
N LEU A 189 5.29 15.42 4.36
CA LEU A 189 5.83 14.10 4.69
C LEU A 189 4.68 13.11 4.88
N LEU A 190 4.51 12.19 3.93
CA LEU A 190 3.45 11.18 3.94
C LEU A 190 4.00 9.81 4.36
N ALA A 191 3.24 9.05 5.13
CA ALA A 191 3.51 7.63 5.38
C ALA A 191 2.55 6.76 4.57
N ILE A 192 3.08 5.76 3.87
CA ILE A 192 2.29 4.83 3.05
C ILE A 192 2.65 3.37 3.36
N GLY A 193 1.70 2.48 3.15
CA GLY A 193 1.91 1.05 3.33
C GLY A 193 0.76 0.24 2.77
N GLU A 194 1.09 -0.93 2.21
CA GLU A 194 0.14 -1.88 1.65
C GLU A 194 0.14 -3.18 2.47
N SER A 195 -1.01 -3.86 2.58
CA SER A 195 -1.15 -5.17 3.24
C SER A 195 -0.57 -5.20 4.67
N GLN A 196 0.44 -6.02 4.95
CA GLN A 196 1.07 -6.08 6.28
C GLN A 196 1.55 -4.71 6.77
N SER A 197 2.15 -3.90 5.90
CA SER A 197 2.58 -2.54 6.23
C SER A 197 1.39 -1.64 6.56
N ALA A 198 0.24 -1.87 5.93
CA ALA A 198 -1.01 -1.16 6.23
C ALA A 198 -1.60 -1.56 7.60
N LEU A 199 -1.43 -2.81 8.03
CA LEU A 199 -1.72 -3.24 9.41
C LEU A 199 -0.76 -2.58 10.41
N ALA A 200 0.52 -2.42 10.06
CA ALA A 200 1.48 -1.69 10.90
C ALA A 200 1.09 -0.21 11.01
N LEU A 201 0.78 0.45 9.89
CA LEU A 201 0.33 1.84 9.89
C LEU A 201 -0.99 2.05 10.62
N THR A 202 -1.89 1.07 10.63
CA THR A 202 -3.10 1.11 11.46
C THR A 202 -2.76 1.29 12.94
N THR A 203 -1.84 0.47 13.44
CA THR A 203 -1.36 0.57 14.83
C THR A 203 -0.57 1.84 15.05
N TYR A 204 0.27 2.22 14.09
CA TYR A 204 1.06 3.44 14.16
C TYR A 204 0.19 4.69 14.31
N VAL A 205 -0.82 4.85 13.44
CA VAL A 205 -1.76 5.99 13.51
C VAL A 205 -2.50 6.01 14.84
N ASN A 206 -2.98 4.85 15.28
CA ASN A 206 -3.76 4.75 16.52
C ASN A 206 -2.92 5.02 17.77
N CYS A 207 -1.66 4.59 17.80
CA CYS A 207 -0.89 4.45 19.03
C CYS A 207 0.40 5.27 19.08
N VAL A 208 1.11 5.44 17.97
CA VAL A 208 2.50 5.96 17.98
C VAL A 208 2.63 7.35 17.35
N SER A 209 1.87 7.61 16.28
CA SER A 209 1.97 8.85 15.48
C SER A 209 1.87 10.13 16.32
N GLN A 210 1.07 10.10 17.39
CA GLN A 210 0.78 11.25 18.24
C GLN A 210 1.93 11.64 19.17
N LEU A 211 2.93 10.78 19.34
CA LEU A 211 4.08 11.06 20.22
C LEU A 211 4.97 12.14 19.61
N ASP A 212 5.32 11.98 18.33
CA ASP A 212 6.30 12.80 17.64
C ASP A 212 5.67 13.68 16.54
N ASN A 213 4.47 13.35 16.05
CA ASN A 213 3.70 14.11 15.04
C ASN A 213 4.50 14.51 13.79
N ILE A 214 5.34 13.60 13.28
CA ILE A 214 6.26 13.91 12.17
C ILE A 214 5.62 13.81 10.78
N PHE A 215 4.55 13.03 10.63
CA PHE A 215 3.89 12.80 9.34
C PHE A 215 2.69 13.72 9.19
N ASP A 216 2.56 14.31 8.00
CA ASP A 216 1.47 15.20 7.65
C ASP A 216 0.23 14.45 7.13
N GLY A 217 0.35 13.16 6.80
CA GLY A 217 -0.78 12.34 6.36
C GLY A 217 -0.41 10.88 6.10
N PHE A 218 -1.43 10.02 6.02
CA PHE A 218 -1.26 8.57 5.89
C PHE A 218 -2.09 8.01 4.73
N LEU A 219 -1.47 7.21 3.85
CA LEU A 219 -2.16 6.38 2.86
C LEU A 219 -2.04 4.89 3.26
N ILE A 220 -3.14 4.31 3.71
CA ILE A 220 -3.21 2.93 4.20
C ILE A 220 -3.96 2.09 3.17
N HIS A 221 -3.23 1.25 2.42
CA HIS A 221 -3.77 0.46 1.31
C HIS A 221 -3.93 -1.00 1.72
N SER A 222 -5.13 -1.57 1.53
CA SER A 222 -5.39 -3.01 1.71
C SER A 222 -5.09 -3.53 3.13
N ARG A 223 -5.53 -2.80 4.15
CA ARG A 223 -5.39 -3.23 5.56
C ARG A 223 -6.46 -4.25 5.98
N ALA A 224 -6.15 -5.06 6.99
CA ALA A 224 -7.10 -5.95 7.64
C ALA A 224 -7.98 -5.24 8.68
N ALA A 225 -8.92 -5.99 9.25
CA ALA A 225 -9.77 -5.56 10.36
C ALA A 225 -8.93 -5.06 11.55
N ALA A 226 -7.87 -5.79 11.91
CA ALA A 226 -6.97 -5.45 13.00
C ALA A 226 -5.67 -4.80 12.51
N GLY A 227 -4.99 -4.06 13.39
CA GLY A 227 -3.60 -3.64 13.19
C GLY A 227 -2.61 -4.70 13.68
N LEU A 228 -1.31 -4.48 13.43
CA LEU A 228 -0.26 -5.32 14.04
C LEU A 228 -0.15 -5.05 15.55
N PRO A 229 0.26 -6.03 16.37
CA PRO A 229 0.48 -5.78 17.80
C PRO A 229 1.61 -4.76 18.02
N LEU A 230 1.49 -3.96 19.09
CA LEU A 230 2.58 -3.07 19.55
C LEU A 230 3.75 -3.85 20.13
N HIS A 231 3.44 -4.95 20.81
CA HIS A 231 4.40 -5.77 21.53
C HIS A 231 4.27 -7.23 21.10
N THR A 232 5.40 -7.87 20.84
CA THR A 232 5.52 -9.30 20.56
C THR A 232 6.79 -9.82 21.25
N PRO A 233 6.72 -10.95 21.98
CA PRO A 233 7.91 -11.58 22.55
C PRO A 233 8.81 -12.21 21.47
N GLU A 234 8.25 -12.49 20.28
CA GLU A 234 8.99 -12.94 19.11
C GLU A 234 9.72 -11.79 18.42
N ARG A 235 10.81 -12.09 17.69
CA ARG A 235 11.53 -11.08 16.91
C ARG A 235 10.77 -10.62 15.67
N ALA A 236 9.91 -11.46 15.13
CA ALA A 236 9.08 -11.17 13.97
C ALA A 236 7.62 -11.48 14.31
N ILE A 237 6.71 -10.63 13.84
CA ILE A 237 5.27 -10.81 14.07
C ILE A 237 4.76 -11.98 13.23
N ASP A 238 4.07 -12.93 13.89
CA ASP A 238 3.24 -13.92 13.20
C ASP A 238 1.91 -13.27 12.79
N LEU A 239 1.68 -13.17 11.48
CA LEU A 239 0.47 -12.57 10.93
C LEU A 239 -0.77 -13.44 11.07
N LEU A 240 -0.66 -14.77 11.17
CA LEU A 240 -1.84 -15.65 11.17
C LEU A 240 -2.79 -15.38 12.34
N PRO A 241 -2.31 -15.21 13.59
CA PRO A 241 -3.16 -14.80 14.71
C PRO A 241 -3.74 -13.39 14.55
N VAL A 242 -3.03 -12.47 13.89
CA VAL A 242 -3.46 -11.07 13.72
C VAL A 242 -4.76 -11.00 12.92
N PHE A 243 -4.90 -11.80 11.85
CA PHE A 243 -6.14 -11.87 11.06
C PHE A 243 -7.37 -12.32 11.85
N ARG A 244 -7.21 -12.86 13.07
CA ARG A 244 -8.30 -13.30 13.96
C ARG A 244 -8.59 -12.33 15.09
N GLN A 245 -7.82 -11.25 15.21
CA GLN A 245 -8.04 -10.26 16.26
C GLN A 245 -9.31 -9.44 16.01
N PRO A 246 -9.88 -8.81 17.05
CA PRO A 246 -10.99 -7.88 16.91
C PRO A 246 -10.67 -6.73 15.94
N ALA A 247 -11.70 -6.22 15.27
CA ALA A 247 -11.56 -5.05 14.42
C ALA A 247 -11.02 -3.85 15.21
N THR A 248 -10.08 -3.13 14.60
CA THR A 248 -9.44 -1.94 15.15
C THR A 248 -9.70 -0.76 14.22
N PRO A 249 -10.79 -0.01 14.43
CA PRO A 249 -11.03 1.24 13.70
C PRO A 249 -9.85 2.21 13.83
N ILE A 250 -9.67 3.09 12.85
CA ILE A 250 -8.82 4.28 13.01
C ILE A 250 -9.49 5.22 14.03
N ARG A 251 -8.70 5.79 14.94
CA ARG A 251 -9.15 6.79 15.93
C ARG A 251 -9.90 7.96 15.27
N ASP A 252 -10.82 8.57 15.99
CA ASP A 252 -11.69 9.66 15.50
C ASP A 252 -11.15 11.07 15.77
N ASP A 253 -10.23 11.20 16.73
CA ASP A 253 -9.54 12.43 17.12
C ASP A 253 -8.23 12.65 16.33
N LEU A 254 -8.26 12.37 15.03
CA LEU A 254 -7.12 12.59 14.13
C LEU A 254 -6.70 14.07 14.10
N THR A 255 -5.39 14.29 14.01
CA THR A 255 -4.78 15.62 13.82
C THR A 255 -4.28 15.85 12.40
N VAL A 256 -4.17 14.78 11.61
CA VAL A 256 -3.72 14.78 10.21
C VAL A 256 -4.60 13.86 9.35
N PRO A 257 -4.69 14.10 8.03
CA PRO A 257 -5.42 13.25 7.11
C PRO A 257 -5.00 11.77 7.11
N VAL A 258 -5.98 10.88 7.19
CA VAL A 258 -5.81 9.43 6.98
C VAL A 258 -6.72 8.99 5.84
N PHE A 259 -6.11 8.42 4.81
CA PHE A 259 -6.79 7.90 3.64
C PHE A 259 -6.60 6.38 3.58
N VAL A 260 -7.69 5.64 3.74
CA VAL A 260 -7.72 4.19 3.60
C VAL A 260 -8.26 3.82 2.22
N VAL A 261 -7.57 2.94 1.51
CA VAL A 261 -8.01 2.37 0.24
C VAL A 261 -8.12 0.86 0.39
N GLN A 262 -9.26 0.29 0.01
CA GLN A 262 -9.56 -1.13 0.13
C GLN A 262 -10.03 -1.73 -1.18
N THR A 263 -9.89 -3.03 -1.31
CA THR A 263 -10.34 -3.84 -2.45
C THR A 263 -11.38 -4.85 -2.00
N GLU A 264 -12.04 -5.55 -2.93
CA GLU A 264 -13.05 -6.56 -2.58
C GLU A 264 -12.47 -7.68 -1.69
N THR A 265 -11.22 -8.08 -1.93
CA THR A 265 -10.52 -9.08 -1.11
C THR A 265 -10.39 -8.62 0.34
N ASP A 266 -10.15 -7.33 0.55
CA ASP A 266 -9.89 -6.80 1.88
C ASP A 266 -11.16 -6.76 2.73
N ILE A 267 -12.29 -6.44 2.09
CA ILE A 267 -13.58 -6.31 2.77
C ILE A 267 -14.09 -7.67 3.28
N LEU A 268 -14.18 -8.67 2.40
CA LEU A 268 -14.85 -9.95 2.70
C LEU A 268 -13.94 -11.19 2.65
N GLY A 269 -12.66 -11.05 2.29
CA GLY A 269 -11.69 -12.15 2.35
C GLY A 269 -11.12 -12.36 3.75
N ASP A 270 -9.94 -12.99 3.83
CA ASP A 270 -9.24 -13.31 5.10
C ASP A 270 -8.91 -12.05 5.95
N PHE A 271 -9.06 -10.85 5.37
CA PHE A 271 -8.77 -9.55 5.99
C PHE A 271 -9.93 -9.00 6.81
N ARG A 272 -11.18 -9.37 6.50
CA ARG A 272 -12.41 -9.00 7.24
C ARG A 272 -12.58 -7.49 7.47
N TYR A 273 -12.09 -6.63 6.57
CA TYR A 273 -12.13 -5.19 6.81
C TYR A 273 -13.56 -4.64 6.95
N HIS A 274 -14.58 -5.36 6.47
CA HIS A 274 -15.98 -5.03 6.76
C HIS A 274 -16.24 -4.74 8.25
N ASP A 275 -15.62 -5.50 9.16
CA ASP A 275 -15.78 -5.34 10.62
C ASP A 275 -15.16 -4.03 11.15
N ALA A 276 -14.21 -3.45 10.42
CA ALA A 276 -13.51 -2.21 10.75
C ALA A 276 -13.96 -1.01 9.89
N ARG A 277 -14.99 -1.18 9.05
CA ARG A 277 -15.47 -0.16 8.12
C ARG A 277 -15.98 1.07 8.89
N GLN A 278 -15.50 2.25 8.50
CA GLN A 278 -15.88 3.53 9.11
C GLN A 278 -16.50 4.48 8.11
N LYS A 279 -17.33 5.40 8.63
CA LYS A 279 -17.84 6.53 7.87
C LYS A 279 -16.71 7.52 7.59
N ASP A 280 -16.78 8.21 6.45
CA ASP A 280 -15.90 9.34 6.19
C ASP A 280 -16.08 10.43 7.25
N GLY A 281 -14.97 11.07 7.62
CA GLY A 281 -14.92 12.11 8.67
C GLY A 281 -14.02 13.29 8.27
N PRO A 282 -13.89 14.35 9.07
CA PRO A 282 -13.16 15.56 8.68
C PRO A 282 -11.70 15.32 8.25
N LEU A 283 -11.04 14.29 8.79
CA LEU A 283 -9.66 13.88 8.51
C LEU A 283 -9.54 12.38 8.16
N PHE A 284 -10.67 11.70 7.88
CA PHE A 284 -10.69 10.30 7.48
C PHE A 284 -11.44 10.11 6.16
N ARG A 285 -10.83 9.41 5.21
CA ARG A 285 -11.47 8.97 3.95
C ARG A 285 -11.25 7.49 3.74
N LEU A 286 -12.28 6.80 3.29
CA LEU A 286 -12.24 5.41 2.86
C LEU A 286 -12.73 5.29 1.42
N TRP A 287 -11.89 4.76 0.55
CA TRP A 287 -12.26 4.31 -0.78
C TRP A 287 -12.24 2.79 -0.85
N GLU A 288 -13.24 2.21 -1.51
CA GLU A 288 -13.33 0.76 -1.74
C GLU A 288 -13.49 0.52 -3.24
N ILE A 289 -12.54 -0.16 -3.85
CA ILE A 289 -12.42 -0.27 -5.30
C ILE A 289 -13.20 -1.50 -5.78
N ALA A 290 -14.18 -1.28 -6.65
CA ALA A 290 -14.94 -2.36 -7.27
C ALA A 290 -14.09 -3.07 -8.32
N GLY A 291 -14.26 -4.38 -8.45
CA GLY A 291 -13.55 -5.22 -9.40
C GLY A 291 -12.07 -5.44 -9.09
N ASN A 292 -11.58 -5.07 -7.91
CA ASN A 292 -10.16 -5.15 -7.56
C ASN A 292 -9.88 -6.17 -6.46
N ALA A 293 -8.72 -6.83 -6.59
CA ALA A 293 -8.16 -7.75 -5.61
C ALA A 293 -7.06 -7.09 -4.77
N HIS A 294 -6.72 -7.71 -3.63
CA HIS A 294 -5.63 -7.30 -2.73
C HIS A 294 -4.32 -7.06 -3.48
N ALA A 295 -3.99 -7.99 -4.38
CA ALA A 295 -2.92 -7.86 -5.36
C ALA A 295 -3.47 -8.20 -6.75
N ASP A 296 -2.88 -7.65 -7.81
CA ASP A 296 -3.40 -7.85 -9.16
C ASP A 296 -2.27 -8.11 -10.18
N ARG A 297 -2.66 -8.22 -11.45
CA ARG A 297 -1.73 -8.42 -12.55
C ARG A 297 -0.70 -7.31 -12.70
N TYR A 298 -1.02 -6.09 -12.27
CA TYR A 298 -0.11 -4.97 -12.33
C TYR A 298 1.00 -5.11 -11.27
N LEU A 299 0.70 -5.63 -10.08
CA LEU A 299 1.72 -5.89 -9.06
C LEU A 299 2.66 -7.06 -9.41
N VAL A 300 2.11 -8.20 -9.86
CA VAL A 300 2.91 -9.41 -10.13
C VAL A 300 3.57 -9.42 -11.51
N GLY A 301 3.08 -8.60 -12.44
CA GLY A 301 3.72 -8.45 -13.74
C GLY A 301 3.88 -9.79 -14.48
N PRO A 302 4.99 -10.00 -15.21
CA PRO A 302 5.21 -11.20 -16.01
C PRO A 302 5.29 -12.49 -15.19
N PHE A 303 5.36 -12.42 -13.85
CA PHE A 303 5.49 -13.58 -12.99
C PHE A 303 4.15 -14.24 -12.61
N GLU A 304 3.03 -13.78 -13.17
CA GLU A 304 1.70 -14.35 -12.92
C GLU A 304 1.66 -15.88 -13.05
N GLU A 305 2.31 -16.44 -14.08
CA GLU A 305 2.31 -17.89 -14.34
C GLU A 305 2.95 -18.72 -13.21
N PHE A 306 3.81 -18.11 -12.39
CA PHE A 306 4.46 -18.78 -11.26
C PHE A 306 3.61 -18.79 -9.99
N LEU A 307 2.47 -18.09 -9.96
CA LEU A 307 1.56 -18.09 -8.82
C LEU A 307 0.83 -19.44 -8.64
N GLY A 308 0.69 -20.20 -9.72
CA GLY A 308 -0.02 -21.49 -9.71
C GLY A 308 -1.54 -21.37 -9.55
N CYS A 309 -2.13 -20.25 -9.95
CA CYS A 309 -3.58 -20.04 -9.90
C CYS A 309 -4.29 -20.74 -11.06
N SER A 310 -5.57 -21.08 -10.87
CA SER A 310 -6.32 -21.89 -11.85
C SER A 310 -6.70 -21.15 -13.13
N GLY A 311 -6.55 -19.82 -13.14
CA GLY A 311 -6.83 -18.95 -14.28
C GLY A 311 -6.21 -17.57 -14.09
N PRO A 312 -6.50 -16.62 -14.99
CA PRO A 312 -5.96 -15.27 -14.92
C PRO A 312 -6.33 -14.59 -13.61
N VAL A 313 -5.34 -13.98 -12.96
CA VAL A 313 -5.55 -13.17 -11.76
C VAL A 313 -6.31 -11.88 -12.10
N ASN A 314 -6.72 -11.14 -11.08
CA ASN A 314 -7.45 -9.89 -11.24
C ASN A 314 -6.74 -8.91 -12.21
N ARG A 315 -7.50 -8.36 -13.16
CA ARG A 315 -7.07 -7.33 -14.12
C ARG A 315 -7.65 -5.95 -13.78
N GLY A 316 -7.96 -5.72 -12.52
CA GLY A 316 -8.52 -4.46 -12.05
C GLY A 316 -7.53 -3.29 -12.21
N GLN A 317 -8.04 -2.09 -11.94
CA GLN A 317 -7.40 -0.84 -12.31
C GLN A 317 -7.02 0.02 -11.09
N GLN A 318 -6.76 -0.61 -9.93
CA GLN A 318 -6.45 0.11 -8.68
C GLN A 318 -5.23 1.01 -8.78
N ARG A 319 -4.26 0.74 -9.68
CA ARG A 319 -3.10 1.62 -9.88
C ARG A 319 -3.51 3.08 -10.14
N PHE A 320 -4.54 3.30 -10.94
CA PHE A 320 -5.03 4.65 -11.27
C PHE A 320 -5.74 5.29 -10.08
N VAL A 321 -6.52 4.49 -9.34
CA VAL A 321 -7.20 4.94 -8.13
C VAL A 321 -6.20 5.29 -7.02
N LEU A 322 -5.12 4.52 -6.87
CA LEU A 322 -4.07 4.76 -5.88
C LEU A 322 -3.26 6.02 -6.22
N ARG A 323 -2.92 6.25 -7.49
CA ARG A 323 -2.28 7.51 -7.92
C ARG A 323 -3.19 8.71 -7.63
N ALA A 324 -4.49 8.59 -7.94
CA ALA A 324 -5.47 9.62 -7.59
C ALA A 324 -5.59 9.84 -6.07
N ALA A 325 -5.58 8.76 -5.27
CA ALA A 325 -5.62 8.83 -3.81
C ALA A 325 -4.39 9.54 -3.23
N LEU A 326 -3.19 9.25 -3.74
CA LEU A 326 -1.95 9.93 -3.34
C LEU A 326 -2.00 11.44 -3.66
N ARG A 327 -2.44 11.80 -4.86
CA ARG A 327 -2.60 13.20 -5.28
C ARG A 327 -3.64 13.92 -4.41
N ALA A 328 -4.76 13.28 -4.12
CA ALA A 328 -5.80 13.79 -3.25
C ALA A 328 -5.30 13.97 -1.81
N LEU A 329 -4.55 13.01 -1.25
CA LEU A 329 -3.95 13.12 0.08
C LEU A 329 -2.97 14.29 0.16
N THR A 330 -2.08 14.41 -0.83
CA THR A 330 -1.11 15.53 -0.89
C THR A 330 -1.83 16.89 -0.94
N ARG A 331 -2.90 17.01 -1.75
CA ARG A 331 -3.73 18.22 -1.76
C ARG A 331 -4.39 18.45 -0.41
N TRP A 332 -4.92 17.40 0.21
CA TRP A 332 -5.61 17.49 1.49
C TRP A 332 -4.70 18.03 2.58
N VAL A 333 -3.47 17.52 2.68
CA VAL A 333 -2.44 18.05 3.59
C VAL A 333 -2.20 19.54 3.36
N ARG A 334 -2.02 19.96 2.10
CA ARG A 334 -1.67 21.35 1.76
C ARG A 334 -2.82 22.34 1.94
N THR A 335 -4.06 21.90 1.76
CA THR A 335 -5.24 22.80 1.64
C THR A 335 -6.25 22.63 2.76
N GLY A 336 -6.21 21.53 3.51
CA GLY A 336 -7.25 21.13 4.45
C GLY A 336 -8.50 20.52 3.78
N GLU A 337 -8.56 20.46 2.45
CA GLU A 337 -9.70 19.94 1.70
C GLU A 337 -9.48 18.50 1.24
N GLY A 338 -10.15 17.55 1.90
CA GLY A 338 -10.12 16.15 1.51
C GLY A 338 -10.92 15.86 0.25
N PRO A 339 -10.67 14.72 -0.43
CA PRO A 339 -11.47 14.30 -1.57
C PRO A 339 -12.96 14.14 -1.19
N ALA A 340 -13.85 14.14 -2.17
CA ALA A 340 -15.24 13.83 -1.92
C ALA A 340 -15.39 12.39 -1.35
N PRO A 341 -16.34 12.15 -0.44
CA PRO A 341 -16.73 10.80 -0.04
C PRO A 341 -17.09 9.95 -1.27
N ALA A 342 -16.62 8.70 -1.32
CA ALA A 342 -17.00 7.72 -2.33
C ALA A 342 -18.07 6.77 -1.78
N GLU A 343 -18.90 6.22 -2.67
CA GLU A 343 -19.80 5.13 -2.32
C GLU A 343 -19.00 3.91 -1.82
N ARG A 344 -19.62 3.10 -0.96
CA ARG A 344 -19.03 1.85 -0.47
C ARG A 344 -19.42 0.70 -1.38
N LEU A 345 -18.63 -0.37 -1.39
CA LEU A 345 -19.02 -1.63 -2.02
C LEU A 345 -20.28 -2.15 -1.33
N LEU A 346 -21.29 -2.45 -2.13
CA LEU A 346 -22.60 -2.89 -1.66
C LEU A 346 -22.52 -4.32 -1.17
N THR A 347 -23.08 -4.55 0.03
CA THR A 347 -23.10 -5.86 0.68
C THR A 347 -24.50 -6.22 1.11
N THR A 348 -24.86 -7.48 0.93
CA THR A 348 -26.10 -8.08 1.44
C THR A 348 -25.78 -9.04 2.59
N ASN A 349 -26.76 -9.28 3.45
CA ASN A 349 -26.68 -10.25 4.55
C ASN A 349 -27.86 -11.24 4.40
N PRO A 350 -27.87 -12.09 3.36
CA PRO A 350 -29.00 -12.98 3.05
C PRO A 350 -29.31 -13.98 4.17
N THR A 351 -28.32 -14.31 4.99
CA THR A 351 -28.48 -15.14 6.20
C THR A 351 -27.55 -14.60 7.27
N GLU A 352 -27.98 -14.57 8.53
CA GLU A 352 -27.22 -13.99 9.64
C GLU A 352 -25.78 -14.52 9.68
N GLY A 353 -24.82 -13.60 9.56
CA GLY A 353 -23.38 -13.91 9.59
C GLY A 353 -22.78 -14.21 8.21
N GLU A 354 -23.58 -14.22 7.14
CA GLU A 354 -23.13 -14.44 5.78
C GLU A 354 -23.22 -13.15 4.96
N ILE A 355 -22.18 -12.34 5.03
CA ILE A 355 -22.08 -11.11 4.25
C ILE A 355 -21.55 -11.45 2.85
N ARG A 356 -22.24 -10.98 1.82
CA ARG A 356 -21.85 -11.16 0.41
C ARG A 356 -21.91 -9.83 -0.33
N PHE A 357 -21.11 -9.67 -1.38
CA PHE A 357 -21.27 -8.53 -2.27
C PHE A 357 -22.58 -8.60 -3.07
N GLU A 358 -23.20 -7.46 -3.28
CA GLU A 358 -24.17 -7.28 -4.35
C GLU A 358 -23.42 -7.16 -5.68
N THR A 359 -23.90 -7.85 -6.72
CA THR A 359 -23.26 -7.85 -8.04
C THR A 359 -24.24 -7.44 -9.12
N ASP A 360 -23.72 -6.85 -10.18
CA ASP A 360 -24.47 -6.44 -11.37
C ASP A 360 -24.82 -7.64 -12.28
N ASP A 361 -25.37 -7.36 -13.45
CA ASP A 361 -25.86 -8.38 -14.38
C ASP A 361 -24.74 -9.22 -15.04
N VAL A 362 -23.47 -8.79 -14.97
CA VAL A 362 -22.31 -9.58 -15.41
C VAL A 362 -21.55 -10.20 -14.24
N GLY A 363 -21.79 -9.76 -13.01
CA GLY A 363 -21.19 -10.32 -11.81
C GLY A 363 -20.10 -9.45 -11.18
N ASN A 364 -19.91 -8.21 -11.63
CA ASN A 364 -19.02 -7.26 -10.96
C ASN A 364 -19.73 -6.68 -9.72
N VAL A 365 -18.98 -6.36 -8.66
CA VAL A 365 -19.57 -5.80 -7.43
C VAL A 365 -20.14 -4.41 -7.67
N CYS A 366 -21.30 -4.12 -7.08
CA CYS A 366 -21.97 -2.82 -7.14
C CYS A 366 -21.42 -1.82 -6.11
N GLY A 367 -21.56 -0.52 -6.41
CA GLY A 367 -21.05 0.58 -5.57
C GLY A 367 -19.53 0.73 -5.65
N GLY A 368 -18.95 1.36 -4.62
CA GLY A 368 -17.51 1.60 -4.55
C GLY A 368 -16.99 2.68 -5.50
N VAL A 369 -15.67 2.81 -5.54
CA VAL A 369 -14.95 3.51 -6.61
C VAL A 369 -14.90 2.58 -7.82
N ARG A 370 -15.53 3.01 -8.92
CA ARG A 370 -15.61 2.24 -10.17
C ARG A 370 -14.66 2.81 -11.22
N THR A 371 -14.08 1.91 -12.00
CA THR A 371 -13.15 2.19 -13.10
C THR A 371 -13.76 1.74 -14.43
N PRO A 372 -13.26 2.22 -15.59
CA PRO A 372 -13.82 1.87 -16.89
C PRO A 372 -13.91 0.37 -17.17
N CYS A 373 -12.97 -0.45 -16.69
CA CYS A 373 -13.03 -1.91 -16.85
C CYS A 373 -14.21 -2.57 -16.10
N VAL A 374 -14.77 -1.89 -15.10
CA VAL A 374 -15.93 -2.34 -14.32
C VAL A 374 -17.23 -1.76 -14.87
N ASP A 375 -17.23 -0.50 -15.33
CA ASP A 375 -18.41 0.18 -15.89
C ASP A 375 -18.71 -0.25 -17.34
N VAL A 376 -17.68 -0.62 -18.09
CA VAL A 376 -17.77 -1.06 -19.49
C VAL A 376 -17.08 -2.42 -19.62
N PRO A 377 -17.65 -3.48 -18.98
CA PRO A 377 -16.96 -4.74 -18.80
C PRO A 377 -16.93 -5.57 -20.09
N VAL A 378 -15.78 -6.21 -20.32
CA VAL A 378 -15.60 -7.34 -21.27
C VAL A 378 -15.12 -8.62 -20.57
N ALA A 379 -14.82 -8.51 -19.29
CA ALA A 379 -14.55 -9.60 -18.36
C ALA A 379 -15.24 -9.30 -17.02
N VAL A 380 -15.49 -10.35 -16.24
CA VAL A 380 -15.91 -10.23 -14.85
C VAL A 380 -14.66 -10.15 -13.99
N LEU A 381 -14.52 -9.05 -13.26
CA LEU A 381 -13.40 -8.82 -12.36
C LEU A 381 -13.88 -9.04 -10.93
N SER A 382 -13.19 -9.91 -10.19
CA SER A 382 -13.48 -10.12 -8.79
C SER A 382 -12.20 -10.10 -7.96
N GLY A 383 -12.25 -9.43 -6.82
CA GLY A 383 -11.19 -9.52 -5.82
C GLY A 383 -11.21 -10.84 -5.04
N LEU A 384 -12.30 -11.60 -5.11
CA LEU A 384 -12.36 -12.90 -4.46
C LEU A 384 -11.72 -13.96 -5.37
N GLY A 385 -10.77 -14.74 -4.85
CA GLY A 385 -10.32 -15.96 -5.52
C GLY A 385 -11.33 -17.09 -5.41
N ARG A 386 -11.00 -18.26 -5.97
CA ARG A 386 -11.85 -19.45 -5.83
C ARG A 386 -11.62 -20.08 -4.44
N GLN A 387 -12.66 -20.68 -3.87
CA GLN A 387 -12.63 -21.20 -2.48
C GLN A 387 -11.55 -22.26 -2.27
N ASP A 388 -11.32 -23.14 -3.25
CA ASP A 388 -10.37 -24.26 -3.16
C ASP A 388 -8.94 -23.88 -3.58
N GLU A 389 -8.66 -22.60 -3.84
CA GLU A 389 -7.33 -22.14 -4.24
C GLU A 389 -6.40 -21.86 -3.05
N SER A 390 -5.09 -21.84 -3.34
CA SER A 390 -4.07 -21.44 -2.40
C SER A 390 -4.31 -20.02 -1.87
N ARG A 391 -3.77 -19.70 -0.68
CA ARG A 391 -3.92 -18.36 -0.09
C ARG A 391 -3.44 -17.26 -1.04
N ILE A 392 -2.30 -17.47 -1.71
CA ILE A 392 -1.77 -16.48 -2.66
C ILE A 392 -2.78 -16.22 -3.79
N CYS A 393 -3.38 -17.25 -4.38
CA CYS A 393 -4.39 -17.05 -5.43
C CYS A 393 -5.66 -16.35 -4.93
N ARG A 394 -6.07 -16.59 -3.67
CA ARG A 394 -7.17 -15.82 -3.07
C ARG A 394 -6.86 -14.34 -2.91
N LEU A 395 -5.60 -13.95 -2.69
CA LEU A 395 -5.18 -12.55 -2.64
C LEU A 395 -5.17 -11.89 -4.02
N PHE A 396 -4.89 -12.68 -5.06
CA PHE A 396 -4.78 -12.18 -6.42
C PHE A 396 -6.11 -12.09 -7.17
N GLY A 397 -7.21 -12.53 -6.54
CA GLY A 397 -8.54 -12.54 -7.14
C GLY A 397 -8.58 -13.31 -8.45
N ARG A 398 -9.53 -12.94 -9.33
CA ARG A 398 -9.69 -13.60 -10.62
C ARG A 398 -10.26 -12.68 -11.68
N THR A 399 -10.04 -13.07 -12.92
CA THR A 399 -10.67 -12.51 -14.12
C THR A 399 -11.34 -13.62 -14.91
N ASP A 400 -12.67 -13.56 -15.03
CA ASP A 400 -13.47 -14.54 -15.76
C ASP A 400 -13.98 -13.92 -17.07
N ARG A 401 -13.94 -14.69 -18.16
CA ARG A 401 -14.42 -14.21 -19.46
C ARG A 401 -15.94 -14.07 -19.46
N ILE A 402 -16.44 -13.01 -20.09
CA ILE A 402 -17.87 -12.89 -20.40
C ILE A 402 -18.15 -13.65 -21.70
N GLU A 403 -19.26 -14.40 -21.73
CA GLU A 403 -19.66 -15.15 -22.92
C GLU A 403 -19.89 -14.22 -24.14
N PRO A 404 -19.43 -14.59 -25.34
CA PRO A 404 -19.56 -13.75 -26.54
C PRO A 404 -21.00 -13.30 -26.84
N ALA A 405 -21.98 -14.15 -26.55
CA ALA A 405 -23.39 -13.82 -26.74
C ALA A 405 -23.88 -12.69 -25.81
N VAL A 406 -23.32 -12.58 -24.60
CA VAL A 406 -23.60 -11.49 -23.66
C VAL A 406 -22.93 -10.20 -24.14
N LEU A 407 -21.68 -10.28 -24.61
CA LEU A 407 -20.97 -9.14 -25.18
C LEU A 407 -21.68 -8.58 -26.42
N ALA A 408 -22.15 -9.44 -27.32
CA ALA A 408 -22.90 -9.06 -28.52
C ALA A 408 -24.28 -8.42 -28.22
N GLN A 409 -24.86 -8.70 -27.06
CA GLN A 409 -26.08 -8.02 -26.59
C GLN A 409 -25.76 -6.66 -25.94
N ARG A 410 -24.60 -6.54 -25.29
CA ARG A 410 -24.18 -5.35 -24.54
C ARG A 410 -23.60 -4.25 -25.44
N TYR A 411 -22.83 -4.65 -26.45
CA TYR A 411 -22.13 -3.76 -27.37
C TYR A 411 -22.56 -4.02 -28.80
N ARG A 412 -22.84 -2.95 -29.54
CA ARG A 412 -23.22 -3.07 -30.95
C ARG A 412 -22.05 -3.54 -31.82
N ASP A 413 -20.87 -3.00 -31.53
CA ASP A 413 -19.62 -3.20 -32.26
C ASP A 413 -18.43 -2.73 -31.39
N VAL A 414 -17.20 -2.94 -31.87
CA VAL A 414 -15.97 -2.48 -31.21
C VAL A 414 -15.96 -0.96 -31.01
N ASP A 415 -16.45 -0.18 -31.98
CA ASP A 415 -16.50 1.28 -31.89
C ASP A 415 -17.44 1.76 -30.77
N ASP A 416 -18.57 1.07 -30.58
CA ASP A 416 -19.51 1.31 -29.47
C ASP A 416 -18.85 1.02 -28.12
N TYR A 417 -18.12 -0.10 -27.99
CA TYR A 417 -17.34 -0.41 -26.80
C TYR A 417 -16.31 0.68 -26.48
N LEU A 418 -15.44 1.03 -27.44
CA LEU A 418 -14.37 2.01 -27.23
C LEU A 418 -14.91 3.39 -26.88
N ARG A 419 -16.02 3.80 -27.49
CA ARG A 419 -16.70 5.07 -27.17
C ARG A 419 -17.27 5.08 -25.75
N ARG A 420 -17.90 3.97 -25.32
CA ARG A 420 -18.41 3.84 -23.94
C ARG A 420 -17.26 3.81 -22.93
N TYR A 421 -16.19 3.08 -23.23
CA TYR A 421 -15.00 3.00 -22.39
C TYR A 421 -14.36 4.38 -22.23
N THR A 422 -14.20 5.14 -23.31
CA THR A 422 -13.71 6.53 -23.27
C THR A 422 -14.60 7.42 -22.40
N ALA A 423 -15.93 7.31 -22.54
CA ALA A 423 -16.85 8.09 -21.71
C ALA A 423 -16.76 7.71 -20.22
N ALA A 424 -16.56 6.43 -19.90
CA ALA A 424 -16.35 5.97 -18.53
C ALA A 424 -15.00 6.47 -17.97
N THR A 425 -13.95 6.50 -18.79
CA THR A 425 -12.65 7.09 -18.46
C THR A 425 -12.80 8.57 -18.09
N ASP A 426 -13.46 9.35 -18.95
CA ASP A 426 -13.67 10.78 -18.73
C ASP A 426 -14.54 11.02 -17.47
N ALA A 427 -15.51 10.15 -17.20
CA ALA A 427 -16.34 10.22 -16.00
C ALA A 427 -15.53 9.91 -14.71
N ALA A 428 -14.65 8.91 -14.74
CA ALA A 428 -13.77 8.57 -13.61
C ALA A 428 -12.79 9.72 -13.30
N ILE A 429 -12.28 10.39 -14.33
CA ILE A 429 -11.43 11.57 -14.17
C ILE A 429 -12.24 12.74 -13.58
N ALA A 430 -13.44 13.01 -14.10
CA ALA A 430 -14.31 14.07 -13.59
C ALA A 430 -14.72 13.83 -12.12
N ALA A 431 -14.87 12.57 -11.71
CA ALA A 431 -15.13 12.19 -10.32
C ALA A 431 -13.88 12.31 -9.42
N GLY A 432 -12.69 12.51 -9.99
CA GLY A 432 -11.42 12.63 -9.26
C GLY A 432 -10.89 11.32 -8.71
N VAL A 433 -11.40 10.17 -9.19
CA VAL A 433 -10.94 8.83 -8.80
C VAL A 433 -9.89 8.26 -9.75
N VAL A 434 -9.61 8.98 -10.84
CA VAL A 434 -8.50 8.77 -11.79
C VAL A 434 -7.89 10.13 -12.13
N LEU A 435 -6.59 10.19 -12.39
CA LEU A 435 -5.91 11.41 -12.82
C LEU A 435 -6.04 11.63 -14.33
N GLU A 436 -6.22 12.89 -14.76
CA GLU A 436 -6.18 13.26 -16.19
C GLU A 436 -4.87 12.83 -16.87
N SER A 437 -3.74 12.91 -16.14
CA SER A 437 -2.43 12.48 -16.65
C SER A 437 -2.30 10.98 -16.88
N ASP A 438 -3.23 10.18 -16.36
CA ASP A 438 -3.28 8.73 -16.58
C ASP A 438 -4.26 8.35 -17.71
N ARG A 439 -4.94 9.32 -18.34
CA ARG A 439 -6.02 9.09 -19.32
C ARG A 439 -5.58 8.17 -20.48
N ASP A 440 -4.43 8.44 -21.07
CA ASP A 440 -3.94 7.67 -22.22
C ASP A 440 -3.54 6.24 -21.81
N GLU A 441 -2.91 6.07 -20.65
CA GLU A 441 -2.59 4.74 -20.11
C GLU A 441 -3.87 3.96 -19.78
N LEU A 442 -4.87 4.62 -19.21
CA LEU A 442 -6.15 4.00 -18.89
C LEU A 442 -6.94 3.61 -20.14
N LEU A 443 -6.92 4.42 -21.19
CA LEU A 443 -7.54 4.06 -22.48
C LEU A 443 -6.84 2.86 -23.16
N ALA A 444 -5.53 2.71 -22.94
CA ALA A 444 -4.77 1.59 -23.47
C ALA A 444 -5.12 0.24 -22.80
N ASP A 445 -5.76 0.25 -21.63
CA ASP A 445 -6.29 -0.96 -20.98
C ASP A 445 -7.58 -1.49 -21.62
N ALA A 446 -8.18 -0.78 -22.59
CA ALA A 446 -9.36 -1.29 -23.29
C ALA A 446 -9.02 -2.58 -24.06
N GLU A 447 -9.91 -3.58 -24.02
CA GLU A 447 -9.71 -4.89 -24.67
C GLU A 447 -10.72 -5.11 -25.81
N PRO A 448 -10.59 -4.40 -26.95
CA PRO A 448 -11.53 -4.52 -28.07
C PRO A 448 -11.55 -5.91 -28.71
N ASP A 449 -10.45 -6.66 -28.60
CA ASP A 449 -10.32 -8.01 -29.15
C ASP A 449 -11.27 -9.02 -28.47
N ALA A 450 -11.81 -8.69 -27.28
CA ALA A 450 -12.82 -9.51 -26.63
C ALA A 450 -14.16 -9.57 -27.41
N LEU A 451 -14.36 -8.67 -28.38
CA LEU A 451 -15.58 -8.53 -29.19
C LEU A 451 -15.47 -9.12 -30.60
N THR A 452 -14.29 -9.63 -30.97
CA THR A 452 -13.98 -10.17 -32.31
C THR A 452 -13.69 -11.67 -32.24
#